data_AF-A0A952DZ93-F1
#
_entry.id   AF-A0A952DZ93-F1
#
_cell.length_a   1.000
_cell.length_b   1.000
_cell.length_c   1.000
_cell.angle_alpha   90.00
_cell.angle_beta   90.00
_cell.angle_gamma   90.00
#
_symmetry.space_group_name_H-M   'P 1'
#
loop_
_entity.id
_entity.type
_entity.pdbx_description
1 polymer ?
#
loop_
_entity_poly.entity_id
_entity_poly.type
_entity_poly.pdbx_seq_one_letter_code
_entity_poly.pdbx_strand_id
1 'polypeptide(L)'
;MGRRIITPEALETVKGLGPVDREDDGIQRIDGYWDRVIKNIPGDIVAGWTAILGLFGVSPGAVGDLRTTNILWIMWTALTIITFFWTYRQTKVSGLPPAWTQVFISTFAFVVWALALGVPFNTLSFYDAKIAAALLIVFTLAVGAVQPKE
;
A
#
# COMPACT_ATOMS: atom_id res chain seq x y z
N MET A 1 -6.75 -7.31 -14.09
CA MET A 1 -7.16 -7.69 -12.72
C MET A 1 -7.48 -6.43 -11.94
N GLY A 2 -8.69 -6.31 -11.39
CA GLY A 2 -9.09 -5.16 -10.58
C GLY A 2 -8.33 -5.12 -9.25
N ARG A 3 -7.80 -3.94 -8.89
CA ARG A 3 -7.03 -3.76 -7.65
C ARG A 3 -7.90 -3.84 -6.39
N ARG A 4 -9.21 -3.64 -6.51
CA ARG A 4 -10.15 -3.76 -5.39
C ARG A 4 -10.19 -5.20 -4.85
N ILE A 5 -10.16 -5.33 -3.53
CA ILE A 5 -10.43 -6.61 -2.86
C ILE A 5 -11.93 -6.94 -2.99
N ILE A 6 -12.28 -8.10 -3.54
CA ILE A 6 -13.65 -8.59 -3.68
C ILE A 6 -14.00 -9.42 -2.46
N THR A 7 -14.93 -8.90 -1.65
CA THR A 7 -15.46 -9.52 -0.44
C THR A 7 -16.87 -10.07 -0.67
N PRO A 8 -17.33 -11.04 0.14
CA PRO A 8 -18.70 -11.57 0.05
C PRO A 8 -19.77 -10.46 0.13
N GLU A 9 -19.56 -9.47 0.99
CA GLU A 9 -20.49 -8.36 1.24
C GLU A 9 -20.57 -7.40 0.04
N ALA A 10 -19.43 -7.15 -0.62
CA ALA A 10 -19.39 -6.35 -1.84
C ALA A 10 -20.16 -7.04 -2.98
N LEU A 11 -20.09 -8.38 -3.07
CA LEU A 11 -20.83 -9.17 -4.06
C LEU A 11 -22.33 -9.17 -3.79
N GLU A 12 -22.76 -9.25 -2.52
CA GLU A 12 -24.18 -9.13 -2.16
C GLU A 12 -24.74 -7.75 -2.47
N THR A 13 -23.97 -6.69 -2.22
CA THR A 13 -24.35 -5.31 -2.56
C THR A 13 -24.54 -5.12 -4.06
N VAL A 14 -23.63 -5.68 -4.88
CA VAL A 14 -23.74 -5.64 -6.35
C VAL A 14 -24.90 -6.50 -6.87
N LYS A 15 -25.19 -7.64 -6.22
CA LYS A 15 -26.30 -8.53 -6.58
C LYS A 15 -27.67 -7.91 -6.25
N GLY A 16 -27.74 -7.09 -5.19
CA GLY A 16 -28.94 -6.36 -4.78
C GLY A 16 -29.38 -5.23 -5.72
N LEU A 17 -28.53 -4.80 -6.66
CA LEU A 17 -28.78 -3.64 -7.55
C LEU A 17 -29.53 -3.98 -8.85
N GLY A 18 -30.04 -5.21 -9.02
CA GLY A 18 -30.85 -5.59 -10.19
C GLY A 18 -30.06 -5.78 -11.49
N PRO A 19 -30.67 -6.36 -12.54
CA PRO A 19 -29.96 -6.77 -13.75
C PRO A 19 -29.76 -5.55 -14.65
N VAL A 20 -28.55 -4.99 -14.62
CA VAL A 20 -28.01 -4.23 -15.76
C VAL A 20 -27.10 -5.19 -16.50
N ASP A 21 -27.42 -5.41 -17.77
CA ASP A 21 -26.80 -6.34 -18.71
C ASP A 21 -25.30 -6.55 -18.43
N ARG A 22 -24.96 -7.72 -17.86
CA ARG A 22 -23.57 -8.12 -17.60
C ARG A 22 -23.11 -9.03 -18.73
N GLU A 23 -22.59 -8.45 -19.80
CA GLU A 23 -21.58 -9.11 -20.63
C GLU A 23 -20.23 -8.93 -19.92
N ASP A 24 -19.85 -9.89 -19.08
CA ASP A 24 -18.46 -10.35 -18.85
C ASP A 24 -18.44 -11.20 -17.57
N ASP A 25 -18.77 -12.49 -17.72
CA ASP A 25 -18.79 -13.49 -16.65
C ASP A 25 -17.36 -13.93 -16.29
N GLY A 26 -16.48 -12.98 -16.03
CA GLY A 26 -15.26 -13.23 -15.27
C GLY A 26 -15.66 -13.53 -13.84
N ILE A 27 -15.74 -14.82 -13.46
CA ILE A 27 -16.07 -15.30 -12.11
C ILE A 27 -15.41 -14.38 -11.07
N GLN A 28 -16.19 -13.50 -10.43
CA GLN A 28 -15.71 -12.65 -9.35
C GLN A 28 -15.47 -13.52 -8.12
N ARG A 29 -14.30 -14.14 -8.09
CA ARG A 29 -13.86 -15.02 -7.01
C ARG A 29 -13.53 -14.17 -5.79
N ILE A 30 -14.04 -14.57 -4.62
CA ILE A 30 -13.66 -13.97 -3.33
C ILE A 30 -12.14 -14.08 -3.19
N ASP A 31 -11.51 -12.96 -2.88
CA ASP A 31 -10.06 -12.89 -2.76
C ASP A 31 -9.56 -13.70 -1.55
N GLY A 32 -8.60 -14.58 -1.81
CA GLY A 32 -7.94 -15.37 -0.77
C GLY A 32 -7.00 -14.52 0.09
N TYR A 33 -6.29 -15.19 1.00
CA TYR A 33 -5.22 -14.56 1.78
C TYR A 33 -4.15 -13.93 0.86
N TRP A 34 -3.69 -14.68 -0.15
CA TRP A 34 -2.63 -14.23 -1.06
C TRP A 34 -3.05 -13.06 -1.95
N ASP A 35 -4.28 -13.07 -2.45
CA ASP A 35 -4.82 -11.98 -3.26
C ASP A 35 -4.89 -10.67 -2.45
N ARG A 36 -5.29 -10.76 -1.17
CA ARG A 36 -5.32 -9.61 -0.26
C ARG A 36 -3.93 -9.05 0.04
N VAL A 37 -2.93 -9.92 0.26
CA VAL A 37 -1.54 -9.48 0.45
C VAL A 37 -1.05 -8.73 -0.78
N ILE A 38 -1.21 -9.31 -1.98
CA ILE A 38 -0.71 -8.73 -3.23
C ILE A 38 -1.41 -7.40 -3.54
N LYS A 39 -2.74 -7.31 -3.37
CA LYS A 39 -3.52 -6.10 -3.68
C LYS A 39 -3.28 -4.94 -2.71
N ASN A 40 -2.83 -5.23 -1.50
CA ASN A 40 -2.53 -4.24 -0.47
C ASN A 40 -1.09 -3.73 -0.50
N ILE A 41 -0.15 -4.46 -1.10
CA ILE A 41 1.25 -4.00 -1.21
C ILE A 41 1.37 -3.09 -2.44
N PRO A 42 1.69 -1.79 -2.28
CA PRO A 42 1.83 -0.87 -3.40
C PRO A 42 3.20 -1.05 -4.08
N GLY A 43 3.38 -2.16 -4.80
CA GLY A 43 4.66 -2.52 -5.44
C GLY A 43 5.26 -1.43 -6.31
N ASP A 44 4.43 -0.72 -7.10
CA ASP A 44 4.87 0.38 -7.97
C ASP A 44 5.51 1.53 -7.18
N ILE A 45 4.92 1.89 -6.02
CA ILE A 45 5.40 2.99 -5.19
C ILE A 45 6.67 2.57 -4.46
N VAL A 46 6.73 1.34 -3.96
CA VAL A 46 7.94 0.78 -3.32
C VAL A 46 9.11 0.75 -4.31
N ALA A 47 8.86 0.36 -5.56
CA ALA A 47 9.85 0.39 -6.62
C ALA A 47 10.30 1.84 -6.92
N GLY A 48 9.37 2.78 -7.01
CA GLY A 48 9.68 4.21 -7.20
C GLY A 48 10.54 4.77 -6.06
N TRP A 49 10.23 4.44 -4.81
CA TRP A 49 11.04 4.85 -3.66
C TRP A 49 12.44 4.26 -3.69
N THR A 50 12.56 2.97 -4.01
CA THR A 50 13.87 2.30 -4.15
C THR A 50 14.72 2.93 -5.26
N ALA A 51 14.10 3.29 -6.39
CA ALA A 51 14.76 3.99 -7.48
C ALA A 51 15.26 5.38 -7.07
N ILE A 52 14.46 6.13 -6.29
CA ILE A 52 14.88 7.42 -5.72
C ILE A 52 16.12 7.24 -4.83
N LEU A 53 16.12 6.26 -3.92
CA LEU A 53 17.30 6.00 -3.08
C LEU A 53 18.56 5.71 -3.93
N GLY A 54 18.41 4.93 -5.00
CA GLY A 54 19.48 4.65 -5.95
C GLY A 54 20.01 5.90 -6.67
N LEU A 55 19.12 6.82 -7.09
CA LEU A 55 19.51 8.09 -7.75
C LEU A 55 20.32 9.00 -6.82
N PHE A 56 20.00 9.01 -5.53
CA PHE A 56 20.77 9.78 -4.54
C PHE A 56 22.02 9.03 -4.04
N GLY A 57 22.30 7.83 -4.55
CA GLY A 57 23.43 7.01 -4.12
C GLY A 57 23.36 6.59 -2.65
N VAL A 58 22.16 6.58 -2.06
CA VAL A 58 21.96 6.29 -0.65
C VAL A 58 21.65 4.81 -0.49
N SER A 59 22.54 4.08 0.17
CA SER A 59 22.28 2.70 0.55
C SER A 59 21.34 2.63 1.76
N PRO A 60 20.56 1.53 1.90
CA PRO A 60 19.73 1.32 3.08
C PRO A 60 20.54 1.47 4.37
N GLY A 61 20.08 2.35 5.26
CA GLY A 61 20.77 2.65 6.53
C GLY A 61 21.89 3.68 6.48
N ALA A 62 22.30 4.19 5.30
CA ALA A 62 23.34 5.21 5.20
C ALA A 62 22.86 6.60 5.61
N VAL A 63 23.68 7.33 6.37
CA VAL A 63 23.40 8.72 6.76
C VAL A 63 23.88 9.64 5.64
N GLY A 64 22.95 10.24 4.91
CA GLY A 64 23.25 11.23 3.88
C GLY A 64 23.50 12.62 4.45
N ASP A 65 24.10 13.50 3.64
CA ASP A 65 24.23 14.92 3.98
C ASP A 65 22.86 15.57 4.26
N LEU A 66 22.84 16.61 5.11
CA LEU A 66 21.63 17.33 5.53
C LEU A 66 20.70 17.71 4.37
N ARG A 67 21.28 18.17 3.25
CA ARG A 67 20.50 18.54 2.04
C ARG A 67 19.80 17.32 1.44
N THR A 68 20.52 16.21 1.27
CA THR A 68 19.98 14.97 0.71
C THR A 68 18.89 14.40 1.61
N THR A 69 19.13 14.35 2.91
CA THR A 69 18.15 13.91 3.92
C THR A 69 16.86 14.72 3.86
N ASN A 70 16.94 16.05 3.78
CA ASN A 70 15.76 16.91 3.68
C ASN A 70 14.96 16.67 2.39
N ILE A 71 15.65 16.47 1.26
CA ILE A 71 14.99 16.13 0.00
C ILE A 71 14.28 14.78 0.10
N LEU A 72 14.92 13.78 0.73
CA LEU A 72 14.33 12.46 0.92
C LEU A 72 13.10 12.50 1.83
N TRP A 73 13.07 13.35 2.86
CA TRP A 73 11.86 13.59 3.67
C TRP A 73 10.70 14.16 2.85
N ILE A 74 10.99 15.13 1.98
CA ILE A 74 9.99 15.72 1.08
C ILE A 74 9.47 14.67 0.09
N MET A 75 10.37 13.92 -0.54
CA MET A 75 10.03 12.87 -1.52
C MET A 75 9.21 11.75 -0.88
N TRP A 76 9.60 11.31 0.32
CA TRP A 76 8.85 10.30 1.08
C TRP A 76 7.44 10.79 1.43
N THR A 77 7.31 12.03 1.89
CA THR A 77 6.01 12.63 2.21
C THR A 77 5.13 12.72 0.96
N ALA A 78 5.70 13.20 -0.14
CA ALA A 78 4.99 13.30 -1.42
C ALA A 78 4.51 11.93 -1.93
N LEU A 79 5.37 10.91 -1.90
CA LEU A 79 5.00 9.54 -2.29
C LEU A 79 3.93 8.94 -1.39
N THR A 80 3.96 9.23 -0.09
CA THR A 80 2.92 8.77 0.85
C THR A 80 1.56 9.38 0.49
N ILE A 81 1.53 10.69 0.22
CA ILE A 81 0.33 11.40 -0.22
C ILE A 81 -0.18 10.85 -1.56
N ILE A 82 0.72 10.66 -2.53
CA ILE A 82 0.39 10.09 -3.84
C ILE A 82 -0.19 8.68 -3.66
N THR A 83 0.40 7.84 -2.80
CA THR A 83 -0.09 6.48 -2.53
C THR A 83 -1.52 6.48 -2.02
N PHE A 84 -1.83 7.38 -1.09
CA PHE A 84 -3.19 7.53 -0.55
C PHE A 84 -4.20 7.90 -1.64
N PHE A 85 -3.94 8.99 -2.38
CA PHE A 85 -4.87 9.47 -3.42
C PHE A 85 -4.97 8.51 -4.61
N TRP A 86 -3.85 7.89 -5.00
CA TRP A 86 -3.80 6.92 -6.08
C TRP A 86 -4.59 5.65 -5.73
N THR A 87 -4.37 5.10 -4.53
CA THR A 87 -5.10 3.92 -4.08
C THR A 87 -6.59 4.23 -3.94
N TYR A 88 -6.95 5.39 -3.38
CA TYR A 88 -8.35 5.84 -3.30
C TYR A 88 -9.01 5.91 -4.68
N ARG A 89 -8.32 6.48 -5.67
CA ARG A 89 -8.84 6.58 -7.04
C ARG A 89 -8.96 5.20 -7.70
N GLN A 90 -8.04 4.28 -7.43
CA GLN A 90 -8.06 2.93 -8.01
C GLN A 90 -9.07 1.98 -7.34
N THR A 91 -9.42 2.19 -6.08
CA THR A 91 -10.42 1.36 -5.38
C THR A 91 -11.85 1.88 -5.50
N LYS A 92 -12.04 3.10 -6.01
CA LYS A 92 -13.36 3.68 -6.25
C LYS A 92 -14.05 3.00 -7.43
N VAL A 93 -15.14 2.28 -7.14
CA VAL A 93 -16.03 1.68 -8.15
C VAL A 93 -17.38 2.35 -8.05
N SER A 94 -17.97 2.73 -9.19
CA SER A 94 -19.31 3.35 -9.22
C SER A 94 -20.34 2.37 -8.63
N GLY A 95 -21.15 2.81 -7.66
CA GLY A 95 -22.20 2.00 -7.03
C GLY A 95 -21.79 1.18 -5.80
N LEU A 96 -20.54 1.24 -5.36
CA LEU A 96 -20.07 0.59 -4.12
C LEU A 96 -19.46 1.62 -3.16
N PRO A 97 -19.50 1.37 -1.83
CA PRO A 97 -18.80 2.22 -0.87
C PRO A 97 -17.29 2.25 -1.18
N PRO A 98 -16.62 3.39 -0.90
CA PRO A 98 -15.17 3.50 -1.08
C PRO A 98 -14.46 2.49 -0.17
N ALA A 99 -13.48 1.74 -0.69
CA ALA A 99 -12.74 0.75 0.10
C ALA A 99 -11.68 1.41 0.98
N TRP A 100 -12.10 2.06 2.08
CA TRP A 100 -11.20 2.82 2.95
C TRP A 100 -10.17 1.93 3.62
N THR A 101 -10.59 0.74 4.08
CA THR A 101 -9.68 -0.26 4.65
C THR A 101 -8.50 -0.54 3.72
N GLN A 102 -8.74 -0.70 2.40
CA GLN A 102 -7.66 -0.95 1.44
C GLN A 102 -6.74 0.28 1.24
N VAL A 103 -7.31 1.49 1.23
CA VAL A 103 -6.55 2.74 1.11
C VAL A 103 -5.62 2.94 2.29
N PHE A 104 -6.12 2.76 3.52
CA PHE A 104 -5.32 2.88 4.73
C PHE A 104 -4.24 1.80 4.81
N ILE A 105 -4.59 0.54 4.54
CA ILE A 105 -3.62 -0.56 4.57
C ILE A 105 -2.51 -0.32 3.53
N SER A 106 -2.85 0.07 2.30
CA SER A 106 -1.84 0.29 1.25
C SER A 106 -0.94 1.49 1.54
N THR A 107 -1.50 2.55 2.12
CA THR A 107 -0.72 3.74 2.51
C THR A 107 0.23 3.41 3.66
N PHE A 108 -0.27 2.69 4.68
CA PHE A 108 0.56 2.26 5.80
C PHE A 108 1.62 1.24 5.37
N ALA A 109 1.29 0.36 4.42
CA ALA A 109 2.24 -0.57 3.82
C ALA A 109 3.44 0.14 3.21
N PHE A 110 3.21 1.24 2.48
CA PHE A 110 4.30 2.06 1.95
C PHE A 110 5.16 2.68 3.05
N VAL A 111 4.54 3.22 4.11
CA VAL A 111 5.25 3.82 5.25
C VAL A 111 6.16 2.81 5.93
N VAL A 112 5.64 1.61 6.24
CA VAL A 112 6.40 0.53 6.87
C VAL A 112 7.53 0.05 5.96
N TRP A 113 7.30 -0.03 4.65
CA TRP A 113 8.34 -0.35 3.67
C TRP A 113 9.46 0.68 3.63
N ALA A 114 9.12 1.97 3.60
CA ALA A 114 10.10 3.05 3.61
C ALA A 114 10.90 3.06 4.93
N LEU A 115 10.24 2.81 6.06
CA LEU A 115 10.87 2.63 7.37
C LEU A 115 11.89 1.50 7.37
N ALA A 116 11.55 0.35 6.77
CA ALA A 116 12.46 -0.79 6.72
C ALA A 116 13.70 -0.55 5.83
N LEU A 117 13.56 0.27 4.77
CA LEU A 117 14.71 0.75 3.98
C LEU A 117 15.56 1.77 4.74
N GLY A 118 14.98 2.37 5.79
CA GLY A 118 15.69 3.08 6.85
C GLY A 118 16.05 4.51 6.57
N VAL A 119 15.99 4.96 5.33
CA VAL A 119 16.23 6.35 4.96
C VAL A 119 14.88 7.00 4.64
N PRO A 120 14.61 8.26 5.02
CA PRO A 120 15.46 9.16 5.81
C PRO A 120 15.34 8.96 7.34
N PHE A 121 14.66 7.90 7.78
CA PHE A 121 14.33 7.68 9.21
C PHE A 121 15.54 7.45 10.12
N ASN A 122 16.66 7.01 9.57
CA ASN A 122 17.91 6.79 10.29
C ASN A 122 18.51 8.07 10.89
N THR A 123 17.98 9.24 10.57
CA THR A 123 18.34 10.50 11.24
C THR A 123 17.57 10.72 12.55
N LEU A 124 16.60 9.88 12.88
CA LEU A 124 15.82 9.95 14.12
C LEU A 124 16.51 9.17 15.23
N SER A 125 16.61 9.75 16.42
CA SER A 125 17.31 9.14 17.56
C SER A 125 16.69 7.83 18.07
N PHE A 126 15.42 7.58 17.76
CA PHE A 126 14.69 6.38 18.14
C PHE A 126 14.66 5.31 17.04
N TYR A 127 15.27 5.57 15.89
CA TYR A 127 15.24 4.64 14.78
C TYR A 127 16.21 3.47 15.00
N ASP A 128 15.70 2.25 14.86
CA ASP A 128 16.49 1.02 14.82
C ASP A 128 16.09 0.21 13.58
N ALA A 129 17.06 -0.06 12.71
CA ALA A 129 16.83 -0.76 11.46
C ALA A 129 16.33 -2.20 11.65
N LYS A 130 16.72 -2.88 12.73
CA LYS A 130 16.25 -4.24 13.05
C LYS A 130 14.78 -4.20 13.47
N ILE A 131 14.40 -3.22 14.27
CA ILE A 131 13.00 -3.02 14.69
C ILE A 131 12.14 -2.67 13.46
N ALA A 132 12.62 -1.79 12.58
CA ALA A 132 11.91 -1.42 11.36
C ALA A 132 11.73 -2.61 10.39
N ALA A 133 12.77 -3.43 10.21
CA ALA A 133 12.69 -4.64 9.40
C ALA A 133 11.74 -5.70 10.02
N ALA A 134 11.81 -5.89 11.34
CA ALA A 134 10.91 -6.79 12.05
C ALA A 134 9.44 -6.33 11.92
N LEU A 135 9.19 -5.02 12.05
CA LEU A 135 7.87 -4.43 11.85
C LEU A 135 7.35 -4.71 10.43
N LEU A 136 8.19 -4.58 9.41
CA LEU A 136 7.79 -4.90 8.03
C LEU A 136 7.38 -6.36 7.87
N ILE A 137 8.16 -7.30 8.41
CA ILE A 137 7.84 -8.73 8.33
C ILE A 137 6.49 -9.00 9.00
N VAL A 138 6.29 -8.51 10.23
CA VAL A 138 5.04 -8.68 10.97
C VAL A 138 3.87 -8.05 10.22
N PHE A 139 4.06 -6.85 9.67
CA PHE A 139 3.03 -6.14 8.92
C PHE A 139 2.62 -6.90 7.65
N THR A 140 3.57 -7.39 6.86
CA THR A 140 3.28 -8.16 5.64
C THR A 140 2.46 -9.42 5.95
N LEU A 141 2.77 -10.10 7.06
CA LEU A 141 1.99 -11.27 7.51
C LEU A 141 0.60 -10.87 8.02
N ALA A 142 0.49 -9.77 8.78
CA ALA A 142 -0.76 -9.29 9.34
C ALA A 142 -1.75 -8.81 8.26
N VAL A 143 -1.26 -8.17 7.20
CA VAL A 143 -2.11 -7.63 6.11
C VAL A 143 -2.97 -8.71 5.45
N GLY A 144 -2.45 -9.92 5.29
CA GLY A 144 -3.24 -11.02 4.71
C GLY A 144 -4.34 -11.54 5.64
N ALA A 145 -4.20 -11.33 6.95
CA ALA A 145 -5.21 -11.71 7.93
C ALA A 145 -6.40 -10.73 7.95
N VAL A 146 -6.20 -9.47 7.56
CA VAL A 146 -7.25 -8.45 7.58
C VAL A 146 -8.28 -8.71 6.47
N GLN A 147 -9.55 -8.94 6.85
CA GLN A 147 -10.68 -8.98 5.93
C GLN A 147 -11.36 -7.60 5.91
N PRO A 148 -11.35 -6.88 4.77
CA PRO A 148 -12.16 -5.67 4.62
C PRO A 148 -13.64 -6.03 4.80
N LYS A 149 -14.39 -5.25 5.56
CA LYS A 149 -15.84 -5.43 5.75
C LYS A 149 -16.68 -4.46 4.89
N GLU A 150 -16.02 -3.74 3.98
CA GLU A 150 -16.55 -2.64 3.16
C GLU A 150 -16.69 -3.02 1.68
#